data_AF-A0A645GI56-F1
#
_entry.id   AF-A0A645GI56-F1
#
_cell.length_a   1.000
_cell.length_b   1.000
_cell.length_c   1.000
_cell.angle_alpha   90.00
_cell.angle_beta   90.00
_cell.angle_gamma   90.00
#
_symmetry.space_group_name_H-M   'P 1'
#
loop_
_entity.id
_entity.type
_entity.pdbx_description
1 polymer ?
#
loop_
_entity_poly.entity_id
_entity_poly.type
_entity_poly.pdbx_seq_one_letter_code
_entity_poly.pdbx_strand_id
1 'polypeptide(L)' 'MGEHRMEYSQEELKEALRAIQSLLGKCEKAQEKLAQGTSQWTLLANRIRALEVSAELIRREIEKIV' A
#
# COMPACT_ATOMS: atom_id res chain seq x y z
N MET A 1 23.12 19.07 4.71
CA MET A 1 22.50 17.76 4.94
C MET A 1 22.22 17.20 3.57
N GLY A 2 22.97 16.19 3.14
CA GLY A 2 22.85 15.67 1.77
C GLY A 2 21.50 15.01 1.59
N GLU A 3 20.72 15.46 0.61
CA GLU A 3 19.59 14.73 0.08
C GLU A 3 20.13 13.43 -0.52
N HIS A 4 20.10 12.34 0.23
CA HIS A 4 20.27 11.01 -0.35
C HIS A 4 18.93 10.66 -1.00
N ARG A 5 18.77 11.06 -2.26
CA ARG A 5 17.72 10.52 -3.13
C ARG A 5 18.15 9.08 -3.41
N MET A 6 17.83 8.16 -2.49
CA MET A 6 17.91 6.73 -2.81
C MET A 6 16.85 6.49 -3.88
N GLU A 7 17.29 6.49 -5.13
CA GLU A 7 16.44 6.10 -6.25
C GLU A 7 16.25 4.59 -6.16
N TYR A 8 15.02 4.17 -5.94
CA TYR A 8 14.65 2.76 -5.97
C TYR A 8 14.65 2.29 -7.42
N SER A 9 15.18 1.09 -7.67
CA SER A 9 15.06 0.47 -8.98
C SER A 9 13.60 0.16 -9.33
N GLN A 10 13.29 0.09 -10.62
CA GLN A 10 11.95 -0.28 -11.08
C GLN A 10 11.49 -1.63 -10.50
N GLU A 11 12.42 -2.57 -10.34
CA GLU A 11 12.13 -3.90 -9.80
C GLU A 11 11.79 -3.86 -8.31
N GLU A 12 12.53 -3.07 -7.51
CA GLU A 12 12.22 -2.85 -6.10
C GLU A 12 10.83 -2.21 -5.93
N LEU A 13 10.49 -1.24 -6.77
CA LEU A 13 9.17 -0.61 -6.75
C LEU A 13 8.05 -1.58 -7.15
N LYS A 14 8.28 -2.44 -8.15
CA LYS A 14 7.31 -3.48 -8.54
C LYS A 14 7.10 -4.51 -7.45
N GLU A 15 8.17 -4.97 -6.80
CA GLU A 15 8.08 -5.90 -5.68
C GLU A 15 7.40 -5.26 -4.46
N ALA A 16 7.68 -3.98 -4.16
CA ALA A 16 6.97 -3.24 -3.13
C ALA A 16 5.46 -3.12 -3.46
N LEU A 17 5.10 -2.79 -4.71
CA LEU A 17 3.72 -2.72 -5.15
C LEU A 17 3.02 -4.08 -4.98
N ARG A 18 3.67 -5.18 -5.37
CA ARG A 18 3.16 -6.54 -5.21
C ARG A 18 2.92 -6.88 -3.73
N ALA A 19 3.85 -6.51 -2.85
CA ALA A 19 3.71 -6.71 -1.41
C ALA A 19 2.51 -5.92 -0.84
N ILE A 20 2.33 -4.67 -1.25
CA ILE A 20 1.18 -3.83 -0.85
C ILE A 20 -0.13 -4.44 -1.34
N GLN A 21 -0.20 -4.89 -2.60
CA GLN A 21 -1.41 -5.54 -3.13
C GLN A 21 -1.76 -6.83 -2.36
N SER A 22 -0.76 -7.62 -1.97
CA SER A 22 -0.96 -8.80 -1.12
C SER A 22 -1.51 -8.43 0.26
N LEU A 23 -0.98 -7.36 0.88
CA LEU A 23 -1.46 -6.86 2.16
C LEU A 23 -2.89 -6.32 2.08
N LEU A 24 -3.21 -5.62 0.99
CA LEU A 24 -4.55 -5.07 0.73
C LEU A 24 -5.59 -6.19 0.66
N GLY A 25 -5.35 -7.22 -0.16
CA GLY A 25 -6.26 -8.37 -0.25
C GLY A 25 -6.40 -9.16 1.06
N LYS A 26 -5.38 -9.17 1.93
CA LYS A 26 -5.50 -9.75 3.28
C LYS A 26 -6.35 -8.88 4.20
N CYS A 27 -6.20 -7.56 4.13
CA CYS A 27 -6.97 -6.62 4.94
C CYS A 27 -8.45 -6.63 4.53
N GLU A 28 -8.76 -6.65 3.24
CA GLU A 28 -10.15 -6.73 2.72
C GLU A 28 -10.85 -7.99 3.22
N LYS A 29 -10.23 -9.17 3.02
CA LYS A 29 -10.77 -10.46 3.50
C LYS A 29 -10.93 -10.52 5.02
N ALA A 30 -10.07 -9.84 5.77
CA ALA A 30 -10.20 -9.74 7.22
C ALA A 30 -11.34 -8.80 7.61
N GLN A 31 -11.51 -7.68 6.90
CA GLN A 31 -12.54 -6.69 7.16
C GLN A 31 -13.95 -7.24 6.84
N GLU A 32 -14.11 -8.04 5.79
CA GLU A 32 -15.36 -8.71 5.44
C GLU A 32 -15.93 -9.59 6.57
N LYS A 33 -15.05 -10.13 7.43
CA LYS A 33 -15.43 -10.99 8.56
C LYS A 33 -15.79 -10.20 9.82
N LEU A 34 -15.58 -8.89 9.83
CA LEU A 34 -15.84 -8.03 10.98
C LEU A 34 -17.17 -7.31 10.83
N ALA A 35 -17.89 -7.18 11.94
CA ALA A 35 -19.09 -6.36 11.97
C ALA A 35 -18.73 -4.87 11.78
N GLN A 36 -19.48 -4.20 10.90
CA GLN A 36 -19.39 -2.76 10.72
C GLN A 36 -19.66 -2.04 12.06
N GLY A 37 -18.95 -0.95 12.31
CA GLY A 37 -19.04 -0.19 13.56
C GLY A 37 -18.14 -0.68 14.69
N THR A 38 -17.47 -1.83 14.54
CA THR A 38 -16.42 -2.26 15.49
C THR A 38 -15.13 -1.46 15.28
N SER A 39 -14.34 -1.30 16.36
CA SER A 39 -13.05 -0.61 16.27
C SER A 39 -12.08 -1.34 15.32
N GLN A 40 -12.13 -2.67 15.28
CA GLN A 40 -11.32 -3.48 14.37
C GLN A 40 -11.71 -3.26 12.91
N TRP A 41 -13.01 -3.14 12.60
CA TRP A 41 -13.48 -2.84 11.25
C TRP A 41 -12.98 -1.48 10.79
N THR A 42 -13.09 -0.45 11.64
CA THR A 42 -12.61 0.91 11.33
C THR A 42 -11.09 0.95 11.18
N LEU A 43 -10.35 0.22 12.01
CA LEU A 43 -8.89 0.12 11.90
C LEU A 43 -8.47 -0.49 10.55
N LEU A 44 -9.13 -1.56 10.12
CA LEU A 44 -8.85 -2.16 8.81
C LEU A 44 -9.25 -1.24 7.65
N ALA A 45 -10.37 -0.52 7.75
CA ALA A 45 -10.77 0.48 6.75
C ALA A 45 -9.68 1.53 6.56
N ASN A 46 -9.16 2.08 7.67
CA ASN A 46 -8.11 3.08 7.63
C ASN A 46 -6.80 2.52 7.04
N ARG A 47 -6.45 1.27 7.39
CA ARG A 47 -5.27 0.59 6.84
C ARG A 47 -5.40 0.34 5.34
N ILE A 48 -6.56 -0.11 4.85
CA ILE A 48 -6.81 -0.31 3.42
C ILE A 48 -6.62 1.00 2.68
N ARG A 49 -7.24 2.09 3.15
CA ARG A 49 -7.11 3.41 2.54
C ARG A 49 -5.65 3.89 2.48
N ALA A 50 -4.87 3.66 3.54
CA ALA A 50 -3.45 4.00 3.55
C ALA A 50 -2.65 3.16 2.53
N LEU A 51 -2.95 1.86 2.41
CA LEU A 51 -2.30 0.96 1.44
C LEU A 51 -2.64 1.34 -0.01
N GLU A 52 -3.88 1.76 -0.29
CA GLU A 52 -4.29 2.27 -1.61
C GLU A 52 -3.48 3.51 -2.00
N VAL A 53 -3.35 4.47 -1.09
CA VAL A 53 -2.54 5.68 -1.33
C VAL A 53 -1.08 5.32 -1.57
N SER A 54 -0.51 4.42 -0.76
CA SER A 54 0.86 3.95 -0.96
C SER A 54 1.06 3.25 -2.30
N ALA A 55 0.11 2.41 -2.74
CA ALA A 55 0.16 1.75 -4.04
C ALA A 55 0.16 2.76 -5.19
N GLU A 56 -0.69 3.78 -5.10
CA GLU A 56 -0.77 4.86 -6.09
C GLU A 56 0.53 5.67 -6.17
N LEU A 57 1.14 6.00 -5.02
CA LEU A 57 2.43 6.69 -4.98
C LEU A 57 3.56 5.85 -5.62
N ILE A 58 3.60 4.55 -5.37
CA ILE A 58 4.58 3.65 -5.99
C ILE A 58 4.36 3.57 -7.50
N ARG A 59 3.12 3.46 -7.96
CA ARG A 59 2.81 3.45 -9.40
C ARG A 59 3.30 4.72 -10.09
N ARG A 60 3.04 5.89 -9.50
CA ARG A 60 3.56 7.17 -10.01
C ARG A 60 5.08 7.22 -10.05
N GLU A 61 5.77 6.59 -9.11
CA GLU A 61 7.22 6.53 -9.13
C GLU A 61 7.72 5.59 -10.24
N ILE A 62 7.06 4.45 -10.47
CA ILE A 62 7.36 3.56 -11.59
C ILE A 62 7.16 4.29 -12.94
N GLU A 63 6.08 5.06 -13.08
CA GLU A 63 5.79 5.85 -14.29
C GLU A 63 6.84 6.91 -14.60
N LYS A 64 7.57 7.43 -13.61
CA LYS A 64 8.67 8.37 -13.82
C LYS A 64 9.96 7.72 -14.31
N ILE A 65 10.11 6.42 -14.10
CA ILE A 65 11.30 5.64 -14.51
C ILE A 65 11.18 5.19 -15.98
N VAL A 66 9.95 5.06 -16.49
CA VAL A 66 9.64 4.68 -17.88
C VAL A 66 9.74 5.88 -18.79
#